data_AF-D7CXF4-F1
#
_entry.id   AF-D7CXF4-F1
#
_cell.length_a   1.000
_cell.length_b   1.000
_cell.length_c   1.000
_cell.angle_alpha   90.00
_cell.angle_beta   90.00
_cell.angle_gamma   90.00
#
_symmetry.space_group_name_H-M   'P 1'
#
loop_
_entity.id
_entity.type
_entity.pdbx_description
1 polymer ?
#
loop_
_entity_poly.entity_id
_entity_poly.type
_entity_poly.pdbx_seq_one_letter_code
_entity_poly.pdbx_strand_id
1 'polypeptide(L)'
;MNRQLRRANERSDKRREREQERRKEARRAARVVPAPRKNAATPEAAPKTRPAPGTLRQGLSLAYLVLVVGILLAQAFVPQRTDPFSLFVHALFYVIFGYFLALQLFRRGVARAGPVTVVAGLLLAALVEAAKLLTGAGAPEAVLVALALPGLLLGAWLGGFVHRQEGR
;
A
#
# COMPACT_ATOMS: atom_id res chain seq x y z
N MET A 1 32.76 26.92 41.91
CA MET A 1 32.22 26.80 40.54
C MET A 1 30.82 26.17 40.49
N ASN A 2 29.88 26.55 41.39
CA ASN A 2 28.53 25.95 41.49
C ASN A 2 27.37 26.97 41.46
N ARG A 3 27.67 28.28 41.39
CA ARG A 3 26.67 29.35 41.31
C ARG A 3 26.22 29.67 39.88
N GLN A 4 27.06 29.39 38.88
CA GLN A 4 26.73 29.64 37.47
C GLN A 4 25.75 28.58 36.92
N LEU A 5 25.88 27.33 37.35
CA LEU A 5 24.96 26.24 36.99
C LEU A 5 23.53 26.47 37.54
N ARG A 6 23.39 27.00 38.76
CA ARG A 6 22.06 27.35 39.32
C ARG A 6 21.37 28.46 38.53
N ARG A 7 22.12 29.50 38.11
CA ARG A 7 21.57 30.59 37.28
C ARG A 7 21.19 30.14 35.87
N ALA A 8 21.84 29.10 35.34
CA ALA A 8 21.48 28.51 34.05
C ALA A 8 20.17 27.71 34.15
N ASN A 9 20.01 26.91 35.21
CA ASN A 9 18.79 26.12 35.43
C ASN A 9 17.56 27.01 35.73
N GLU A 10 17.74 28.06 36.54
CA GLU A 10 16.64 29.01 36.82
C GLU A 10 16.14 29.72 35.55
N ARG A 11 17.02 29.95 34.56
CA ARG A 11 16.65 30.56 33.28
C ARG A 11 15.95 29.59 32.34
N SER A 12 16.31 28.30 32.35
CA SER A 12 15.60 27.29 31.55
C SER A 12 14.20 27.01 32.09
N ASP A 13 14.05 26.97 33.42
CA ASP A 13 12.78 26.65 34.06
C ASP A 13 11.76 27.79 33.87
N LYS A 14 12.19 29.05 34.01
CA LYS A 14 11.36 30.22 33.69
C LYS A 14 10.89 30.29 32.24
N ARG A 15 11.66 29.75 31.28
CA ARG A 15 11.25 29.70 29.87
C ARG A 15 10.18 28.64 29.63
N ARG A 16 10.33 27.46 30.25
CA ARG A 16 9.37 26.36 30.13
C ARG A 16 8.01 26.71 30.75
N GLU A 17 8.01 27.42 31.87
CA GLU A 17 6.77 27.84 32.55
C GLU A 17 5.97 28.84 31.70
N ARG A 18 6.64 29.85 31.13
CA ARG A 18 6.01 30.83 30.22
C ARG A 18 5.44 30.19 28.96
N GLU A 19 6.06 29.14 28.45
CA GLU A 19 5.58 28.42 27.27
C GLU A 19 4.34 27.56 27.59
N GLN A 20 4.30 26.96 28.79
CA GLN A 20 3.13 26.22 29.25
C GLN A 20 1.92 27.12 29.50
N GLU A 21 2.13 28.32 30.05
CA GLU A 21 1.06 29.31 30.23
C GLU A 21 0.49 29.76 28.88
N ARG A 22 1.34 30.11 27.91
CA ARG A 22 0.91 30.48 26.55
C ARG A 22 0.11 29.36 25.86
N ARG A 23 0.51 28.10 26.05
CA ARG A 23 -0.25 26.94 25.52
C ARG A 23 -1.60 26.75 26.21
N LYS A 24 -1.70 26.99 27.52
CA LYS A 24 -2.96 26.90 28.27
C LYS A 24 -3.91 28.03 27.87
N GLU A 25 -3.41 29.24 27.69
CA GLU A 25 -4.19 30.40 27.21
C GLU A 25 -4.69 30.19 25.77
N ALA A 26 -3.83 29.72 24.85
CA ALA A 26 -4.23 29.41 23.48
C ALA A 26 -5.32 28.32 23.42
N ARG A 27 -5.24 27.29 24.29
CA ARG A 27 -6.28 26.26 24.40
C ARG A 27 -7.60 26.78 24.95
N ARG A 28 -7.57 27.75 25.86
CA ARG A 28 -8.78 28.41 26.38
C ARG A 28 -9.41 29.32 25.32
N ALA A 29 -8.61 30.09 24.59
CA ALA A 29 -9.07 30.92 23.48
C ALA A 29 -9.71 30.08 22.35
N ALA A 30 -9.12 28.94 22.00
CA ALA A 30 -9.67 28.03 20.99
C ALA A 30 -10.98 27.33 21.41
N ARG A 31 -11.31 27.30 22.71
CA ARG A 31 -12.53 26.66 23.23
C ARG A 31 -13.74 27.61 23.28
N VAL A 32 -13.53 28.92 23.14
CA VAL A 32 -14.57 29.95 23.25
C VAL A 32 -15.04 30.46 21.88
N VAL A 33 -14.34 30.13 20.79
CA VAL A 33 -14.81 30.48 19.44
C VAL A 33 -15.70 29.35 18.90
N PRO A 34 -17.02 29.57 18.71
CA PRO A 34 -17.86 28.61 18.01
C PRO A 34 -17.38 28.56 16.55
N ALA A 35 -16.99 27.38 16.08
CA ALA A 35 -16.60 27.19 14.70
C ALA A 35 -17.74 27.66 13.76
N PRO A 36 -17.47 28.47 12.72
CA PRO A 36 -18.49 28.84 11.76
C PRO A 36 -18.97 27.57 11.05
N ARG A 37 -20.26 27.25 11.20
CA ARG A 37 -20.96 26.19 10.47
C ARG A 37 -20.93 26.54 8.98
N LYS A 38 -19.92 26.02 8.27
CA LYS A 38 -19.80 26.16 6.82
C LYS A 38 -20.62 25.06 6.14
N ASN A 39 -21.94 25.27 6.10
CA ASN A 39 -22.83 24.56 5.19
C ASN A 39 -23.02 25.45 3.96
N ALA A 40 -22.28 25.18 2.89
CA ALA A 40 -22.66 25.54 1.54
C ALA A 40 -22.04 24.52 0.58
N ALA A 41 -22.92 23.84 -0.14
CA ALA A 41 -22.67 22.72 -1.03
C ALA A 41 -21.88 23.12 -2.28
N THR A 42 -20.94 22.26 -2.72
CA THR A 42 -20.85 21.69 -4.07
C THR A 42 -19.92 20.45 -3.99
N PRO A 43 -20.25 19.29 -4.59
CA PRO A 43 -19.68 17.99 -4.23
C PRO A 43 -18.72 17.47 -5.31
N GLU A 44 -17.43 17.77 -5.21
CA GLU A 44 -16.42 17.11 -6.05
C GLU A 44 -15.03 17.15 -5.41
N ALA A 45 -14.83 16.37 -4.34
CA ALA A 45 -13.50 15.98 -3.90
C ALA A 45 -13.59 14.80 -2.94
N ALA A 46 -13.07 13.67 -3.40
CA ALA A 46 -12.50 12.54 -2.67
C ALA A 46 -13.14 12.15 -1.32
N PRO A 47 -13.71 10.93 -1.19
CA PRO A 47 -14.13 10.46 0.12
C PRO A 47 -12.90 10.40 1.03
N LYS A 48 -12.88 11.26 2.05
CA LYS A 48 -11.97 11.15 3.20
C LYS A 48 -12.25 9.80 3.84
N THR A 49 -11.44 8.82 3.46
CA THR A 49 -11.36 7.50 4.08
C THR A 49 -11.06 7.70 5.55
N ARG A 50 -12.10 7.57 6.38
CA ARG A 50 -11.92 7.28 7.80
C ARG A 50 -10.99 6.06 7.88
N PRO A 51 -9.89 6.09 8.65
CA PRO A 51 -9.11 4.88 8.87
C PRO A 51 -10.01 3.91 9.66
N ALA A 52 -10.57 2.94 8.94
CA ALA A 52 -11.35 1.87 9.53
C ALA A 52 -10.44 1.01 10.43
N PRO A 53 -10.98 0.42 11.51
CA PRO A 53 -10.22 -0.40 12.45
C PRO A 53 -9.82 -1.71 11.77
N GLY A 54 -8.67 -1.70 11.08
CA GLY A 54 -8.15 -2.87 10.34
C GLY A 54 -6.72 -2.70 9.84
N THR A 55 -5.98 -1.71 10.36
CA THR A 55 -4.65 -1.29 9.90
C THR A 55 -3.62 -2.43 9.90
N LEU A 56 -3.71 -3.37 10.86
CA LEU A 56 -2.85 -4.55 10.93
C LEU A 56 -3.07 -5.52 9.77
N ARG A 57 -4.33 -5.86 9.44
CA ARG A 57 -4.65 -6.74 8.31
C ARG A 57 -4.37 -6.07 6.95
N GLN A 58 -4.52 -4.75 6.87
CA GLN A 58 -4.17 -3.98 5.67
C GLN A 58 -2.65 -3.90 5.46
N GLY A 59 -1.88 -3.68 6.53
CA GLY A 59 -0.42 -3.67 6.50
C GLY A 59 0.15 -5.01 6.04
N LEU A 60 -0.40 -6.12 6.56
CA LEU A 60 0.05 -7.46 6.19
C LEU A 60 -0.19 -7.77 4.70
N SER A 61 -1.37 -7.40 4.15
CA SER A 61 -1.64 -7.60 2.72
C SER A 61 -0.75 -6.77 1.82
N LEU A 62 -0.40 -5.54 2.24
CA LEU A 62 0.51 -4.68 1.48
C LEU A 62 1.95 -5.21 1.54
N ALA A 63 2.42 -5.61 2.72
CA ALA A 63 3.74 -6.19 2.89
C ALA A 63 3.89 -7.47 2.05
N TYR A 64 2.86 -8.32 2.02
CA TYR A 64 2.86 -9.52 1.20
C TYR A 64 2.83 -9.23 -0.30
N LEU A 65 2.06 -8.22 -0.75
CA LEU A 65 2.09 -7.77 -2.14
C LEU A 65 3.49 -7.29 -2.54
N VAL A 66 4.13 -6.47 -1.71
CA VAL A 66 5.50 -5.99 -1.94
C VAL A 66 6.48 -7.15 -2.00
N LEU A 67 6.35 -8.14 -1.12
CA LEU A 67 7.16 -9.36 -1.14
C LEU A 67 6.96 -10.14 -2.44
N VAL A 68 5.72 -10.38 -2.88
CA VAL A 68 5.41 -11.10 -4.11
C VAL A 68 5.97 -10.37 -5.34
N VAL A 69 5.80 -9.05 -5.41
CA VAL A 69 6.38 -8.21 -6.47
C VAL A 69 7.91 -8.28 -6.43
N GLY A 70 8.52 -8.21 -5.24
CA GLY A 70 9.96 -8.33 -5.06
C GLY A 70 10.50 -9.68 -5.53
N ILE A 71 9.80 -10.78 -5.22
CA ILE A 71 10.17 -12.13 -5.70
C ILE A 71 10.04 -12.22 -7.22
N LEU A 72 8.95 -11.72 -7.81
CA LEU A 72 8.75 -11.70 -9.27
C LEU A 72 9.84 -10.89 -9.98
N LEU A 73 10.27 -9.77 -9.41
CA LEU A 73 11.38 -8.98 -9.95
C LEU A 73 12.72 -9.69 -9.78
N ALA A 74 12.98 -10.32 -8.63
CA ALA A 74 14.19 -11.10 -8.40
C ALA A 74 14.33 -12.27 -9.40
N GLN A 75 13.21 -12.87 -9.80
CA GLN A 75 13.17 -13.91 -10.84
C GLN A 75 13.63 -13.43 -12.22
N ALA A 76 13.64 -12.12 -12.49
CA ALA A 76 14.19 -11.56 -13.73
C ALA A 76 15.73 -11.59 -13.79
N PHE A 77 16.39 -11.75 -12.63
CA PHE A 77 17.85 -11.80 -12.52
C PHE A 77 18.40 -13.23 -12.40
N VAL A 78 17.53 -14.21 -12.18
CA VAL A 78 17.92 -15.62 -12.05
C VAL A 78 17.62 -16.33 -13.37
N PRO A 79 18.58 -17.04 -13.98
CA PRO A 79 18.32 -17.87 -15.15
C PRO A 79 17.22 -18.89 -14.82
N GLN A 80 16.07 -18.75 -15.48
CA GLN A 80 14.93 -19.62 -15.28
C GLN A 80 15.15 -20.91 -16.08
N ARG A 81 14.98 -22.05 -15.43
CA ARG A 81 14.80 -23.31 -16.16
C ARG A 81 13.35 -23.44 -16.55
N THR A 82 13.11 -23.87 -17.78
CA THR A 82 11.78 -24.11 -18.35
C THR A 82 11.19 -25.45 -17.89
N ASP A 83 11.46 -25.83 -16.64
CA ASP A 83 10.94 -27.06 -16.05
C ASP A 83 9.44 -26.88 -15.73
N PRO A 84 8.58 -27.91 -15.89
CA PRO A 84 7.14 -27.80 -15.63
C PRO A 84 6.80 -27.28 -14.23
N PHE A 85 7.62 -27.65 -13.24
CA PHE A 85 7.49 -27.16 -11.87
C PHE A 85 7.74 -25.65 -11.75
N SER A 86 8.75 -25.13 -12.47
CA SER A 86 9.06 -23.70 -12.52
C SER A 86 7.90 -22.91 -13.11
N LEU A 87 7.34 -23.38 -14.23
CA LEU A 87 6.16 -22.78 -14.87
C LEU A 87 4.96 -22.74 -13.93
N PHE A 88 4.71 -23.83 -13.20
CA PHE A 88 3.64 -23.91 -12.20
C PHE A 88 3.83 -22.89 -11.07
N VAL A 89 5.05 -22.82 -10.51
CA VAL A 89 5.39 -21.85 -9.45
C VAL A 89 5.21 -20.41 -9.95
N HIS A 90 5.63 -20.11 -11.18
CA HIS A 90 5.42 -18.81 -11.82
C HIS A 90 3.93 -18.47 -11.94
N ALA A 91 3.11 -19.41 -12.44
CA ALA A 91 1.66 -19.23 -12.54
C ALA A 91 1.04 -18.93 -11.17
N LEU A 92 1.46 -19.67 -10.14
CA LEU A 92 0.99 -19.51 -8.77
C LEU A 92 1.30 -18.12 -8.23
N PHE A 93 2.48 -17.56 -8.50
CA PHE A 93 2.81 -16.20 -8.11
C PHE A 93 1.88 -15.17 -8.74
N TYR A 94 1.51 -15.32 -10.01
CA TYR A 94 0.54 -14.44 -10.66
C TYR A 94 -0.88 -14.58 -10.08
N VAL A 95 -1.30 -15.80 -9.72
CA VAL A 95 -2.58 -16.03 -9.00
C VAL A 95 -2.58 -15.30 -7.67
N ILE A 96 -1.52 -15.48 -6.88
CA ILE A 96 -1.36 -14.86 -5.57
C ILE A 96 -1.33 -13.32 -5.71
N PHE A 97 -0.54 -12.81 -6.65
CA PHE A 97 -0.47 -11.37 -6.94
C PHE A 97 -1.84 -10.80 -7.31
N GLY A 98 -2.55 -11.45 -8.25
CA GLY A 98 -3.88 -11.04 -8.69
C GLY A 98 -4.88 -11.05 -7.53
N TYR A 99 -4.83 -12.07 -6.68
CA TYR A 99 -5.66 -12.18 -5.48
C TYR A 99 -5.46 -11.01 -4.51
N PHE A 100 -4.22 -10.77 -4.09
CA PHE A 100 -3.94 -9.71 -3.12
C PHE A 100 -4.20 -8.33 -3.68
N LEU A 101 -3.83 -8.09 -4.95
CA LEU A 101 -4.06 -6.80 -5.59
C LEU A 101 -5.56 -6.51 -5.75
N ALA A 102 -6.34 -7.48 -6.23
CA ALA A 102 -7.79 -7.33 -6.36
C ALA A 102 -8.43 -7.08 -4.99
N LEU A 103 -8.08 -7.88 -3.98
CA LEU A 103 -8.59 -7.70 -2.61
C LEU A 103 -8.27 -6.31 -2.06
N GLN A 104 -7.06 -5.80 -2.33
CA GLN A 104 -6.65 -4.47 -1.89
C GLN A 104 -7.44 -3.36 -2.62
N LEU A 105 -7.69 -3.51 -3.92
CA LEU A 105 -8.49 -2.55 -4.70
C LEU A 105 -9.97 -2.56 -4.28
N PHE A 106 -10.54 -3.74 -4.02
CA PHE A 106 -11.90 -3.86 -3.49
C PHE A 106 -12.01 -3.21 -2.11
N ARG A 107 -11.04 -3.42 -1.22
CA ARG A 107 -10.98 -2.74 0.09
C ARG A 107 -10.86 -1.21 -0.01
N ARG A 108 -10.36 -0.69 -1.13
CA ARG A 108 -10.30 0.75 -1.42
C ARG A 108 -11.57 1.29 -2.10
N GLY A 109 -12.57 0.44 -2.36
CA GLY A 109 -13.81 0.84 -3.02
C GLY A 109 -13.66 1.10 -4.52
N VAL A 110 -12.62 0.55 -5.17
CA VAL A 110 -12.39 0.74 -6.61
C VAL A 110 -13.39 -0.10 -7.39
N ALA A 111 -14.35 0.55 -8.06
CA ALA A 111 -15.40 -0.11 -8.83
C ALA A 111 -14.86 -1.02 -9.96
N ARG A 112 -13.69 -0.68 -10.52
CA ARG A 112 -13.02 -1.43 -11.59
C ARG A 112 -11.84 -2.28 -11.08
N ALA A 113 -11.89 -2.77 -9.84
CA ALA A 113 -10.80 -3.52 -9.22
C ALA A 113 -10.32 -4.72 -10.07
N GLY A 114 -11.25 -5.52 -10.61
CA GLY A 114 -10.90 -6.68 -11.45
C GLY A 114 -10.07 -6.31 -12.70
N PRO A 115 -10.60 -5.46 -13.61
CA PRO A 115 -9.85 -5.01 -14.78
C PRO A 115 -8.52 -4.34 -14.43
N VAL A 116 -8.48 -3.51 -13.40
CA VAL A 116 -7.25 -2.82 -12.96
C VAL A 116 -6.20 -3.83 -12.50
N THR A 117 -6.58 -4.88 -11.76
CA THR A 117 -5.68 -5.95 -11.36
C THR A 117 -5.06 -6.67 -12.56
N VAL A 118 -5.87 -7.00 -13.57
CA VAL A 118 -5.38 -7.70 -14.77
C VAL A 118 -4.40 -6.82 -15.54
N VAL A 119 -4.74 -5.55 -15.77
CA VAL A 119 -3.85 -4.60 -16.46
C VAL A 119 -2.54 -4.40 -15.69
N ALA A 120 -2.61 -4.22 -14.38
CA ALA A 120 -1.42 -4.07 -13.54
C ALA A 120 -0.54 -5.32 -13.53
N GLY A 121 -1.14 -6.51 -13.50
CA GLY A 121 -0.41 -7.78 -13.58
C GLY A 121 0.24 -8.01 -14.93
N LEU A 122 -0.43 -7.64 -16.04
CA LEU A 122 0.16 -7.71 -17.38
C LEU A 122 1.31 -6.71 -17.54
N LEU A 123 1.18 -5.50 -17.00
CA LEU A 123 2.27 -4.52 -16.93
C LEU A 123 3.46 -5.06 -16.14
N LEU A 124 3.22 -5.72 -15.00
CA LEU A 124 4.27 -6.34 -14.21
C LEU A 124 4.96 -7.47 -14.99
N ALA A 125 4.19 -8.33 -15.67
CA ALA A 125 4.74 -9.39 -16.50
C ALA A 125 5.62 -8.84 -17.64
N ALA A 126 5.14 -7.80 -18.33
CA ALA A 126 5.90 -7.12 -19.36
C ALA A 126 7.20 -6.49 -18.81
N LEU A 127 7.14 -5.90 -17.60
CA LEU A 127 8.31 -5.34 -16.93
C LEU A 127 9.35 -6.42 -16.58
N VAL A 128 8.90 -7.57 -16.08
CA VAL A 128 9.78 -8.72 -15.75
C VAL A 128 10.47 -9.24 -17.03
N GLU A 129 9.73 -9.41 -18.13
CA GLU A 129 10.33 -9.81 -19.41
C GLU A 129 11.29 -8.74 -19.98
N ALA A 130 10.92 -7.45 -19.88
CA ALA A 130 11.81 -6.37 -20.28
C ALA A 130 13.10 -6.34 -19.44
N ALA A 131 13.01 -6.62 -18.14
CA ALA A 131 14.18 -6.73 -17.27
C ALA A 131 15.10 -7.88 -17.68
N LYS A 132 14.55 -9.05 -18.05
CA LYS A 132 15.35 -10.19 -18.57
C LYS A 132 16.10 -9.83 -19.85
N LEU A 133 15.46 -9.09 -20.76
CA LEU A 133 16.09 -8.60 -21.99
C LEU A 133 17.27 -7.66 -21.69
N LEU A 134 17.13 -6.78 -20.69
CA LEU A 134 18.17 -5.84 -20.29
C LEU A 134 19.34 -6.52 -19.54
N THR A 135 19.07 -7.57 -18.78
CA THR A 135 20.08 -8.30 -18.00
C THR A 135 20.78 -9.41 -18.77
N GLY A 136 20.27 -9.76 -19.96
CA GLY A 136 20.76 -10.91 -20.74
C GLY A 136 20.48 -12.25 -20.07
N ALA A 137 19.54 -12.29 -19.11
CA ALA A 137 19.24 -13.49 -18.31
C ALA A 137 18.49 -14.59 -19.08
N GLY A 138 18.09 -14.33 -20.34
CA GLY A 138 17.47 -15.31 -21.22
C GLY A 138 16.66 -14.67 -22.35
N ALA A 139 16.17 -15.52 -23.26
CA ALA A 139 15.19 -15.11 -24.25
C ALA A 139 13.82 -14.87 -23.58
N PRO A 140 13.01 -13.95 -24.12
CA PRO A 140 11.69 -13.69 -23.57
C PRO A 140 10.82 -14.94 -23.68
N GLU A 141 10.28 -15.39 -22.55
CA GLU A 141 9.47 -16.61 -22.49
C GLU A 141 8.00 -16.22 -22.66
N ALA A 142 7.54 -16.17 -23.91
CA ALA A 142 6.13 -15.87 -24.24
C ALA A 142 5.14 -16.79 -23.49
N VAL A 143 5.57 -18.02 -23.16
CA VAL A 143 4.79 -18.98 -22.37
C VAL A 143 4.50 -18.45 -20.96
N LEU A 144 5.45 -17.79 -20.30
CA LEU A 144 5.24 -17.21 -18.96
C LEU A 144 4.24 -16.06 -18.99
N VAL A 145 4.32 -15.21 -20.01
CA VAL A 145 3.34 -14.11 -20.20
C VAL A 145 1.95 -14.68 -20.51
N ALA A 146 1.87 -15.72 -21.34
CA ALA A 146 0.63 -16.41 -21.64
C ALA A 146 0.03 -17.08 -20.38
N LEU A 147 0.86 -17.60 -19.47
CA LEU A 147 0.43 -18.17 -18.18
C LEU A 147 0.02 -17.10 -17.15
N ALA A 148 0.59 -15.89 -17.25
CA ALA A 148 0.25 -14.80 -16.34
C ALA A 148 -1.21 -14.41 -16.45
N LEU A 149 -1.78 -14.36 -17.66
CA LEU A 149 -3.16 -13.96 -17.89
C LEU A 149 -4.20 -14.85 -17.16
N PRO A 150 -4.23 -16.18 -17.33
CA PRO A 150 -5.15 -17.05 -16.59
C PRO A 150 -4.88 -17.02 -15.09
N GLY A 151 -3.62 -16.91 -14.67
CA GLY A 151 -3.27 -16.76 -13.26
C GLY A 151 -3.88 -15.49 -12.64
N LEU A 152 -3.72 -14.34 -13.31
CA LEU A 152 -4.27 -13.05 -12.88
C LEU A 152 -5.79 -13.05 -12.85
N LEU A 153 -6.44 -13.65 -13.85
CA LEU A 153 -7.90 -13.77 -13.90
C LEU A 153 -8.41 -14.60 -12.72
N LEU A 154 -7.78 -15.76 -12.46
CA LEU A 154 -8.13 -16.62 -11.33
C LEU A 154 -7.93 -15.90 -9.99
N GLY A 155 -6.79 -15.23 -9.81
CA GLY A 155 -6.48 -14.44 -8.63
C GLY A 155 -7.50 -13.32 -8.41
N ALA A 156 -7.77 -12.52 -9.44
CA ALA A 156 -8.73 -11.43 -9.37
C ALA A 156 -10.15 -11.91 -9.02
N TRP A 157 -10.56 -13.05 -9.61
CA TRP A 157 -11.85 -13.68 -9.31
C TRP A 157 -11.93 -14.13 -7.84
N LEU A 158 -10.88 -14.79 -7.32
CA LEU A 158 -10.80 -15.21 -5.91
C LEU A 158 -10.85 -14.01 -4.96
N GLY A 159 -10.14 -12.92 -5.28
CA GLY A 159 -10.12 -11.70 -4.46
C GLY A 159 -11.51 -11.06 -4.37
N GLY A 160 -12.23 -11.01 -5.48
CA GLY A 160 -13.62 -10.54 -5.52
C GLY A 160 -14.62 -11.49 -4.86
N PHE A 161 -14.36 -12.80 -4.87
CA PHE A 161 -15.18 -13.79 -4.15
C PHE A 161 -15.06 -13.62 -2.63
N VAL A 162 -13.82 -13.53 -2.11
CA VAL A 162 -13.57 -13.34 -0.67
C VAL A 162 -14.17 -12.03 -0.16
N HIS A 163 -14.02 -10.94 -0.92
CA HIS A 163 -14.60 -9.66 -0.53
C HIS A 163 -16.13 -9.70 -0.44
N ARG A 164 -16.80 -10.43 -1.35
CA ARG A 164 -18.27 -10.61 -1.31
C ARG A 164 -18.75 -11.45 -0.12
N GLN A 165 -17.92 -12.38 0.37
CA GLN A 165 -18.21 -13.18 1.56
C GLN A 165 -18.08 -12.36 2.84
N GLU A 166 -17.09 -11.45 2.94
CA GLU A 166 -16.92 -10.56 4.11
C GLU A 166 -18.06 -9.53 4.28
N GLY A 167 -18.88 -9.31 3.24
CA GLY A 167 -19.98 -8.34 3.24
C GLY A 167 -21.37 -8.91 3.50
N ARG A 168 -21.53 -10.23 3.70
CA ARG A 168 -22.77 -10.87 4.14
C ARG A 168 -22.72 -11.18 5.63
#